data_AF-A0A4Q5RQX8-F1
#
_entry.id   AF-A0A4Q5RQX8-F1
#
_cell.length_a   1.000
_cell.length_b   1.000
_cell.length_c   1.000
_cell.angle_alpha   90.00
_cell.angle_beta   90.00
_cell.angle_gamma   90.00
#
_symmetry.space_group_name_H-M   'P 1'
#
loop_
_entity.id
_entity.type
_entity.pdbx_description
1 polymer ?
#
loop_
_entity_poly.entity_id
_entity_poly.type
_entity_poly.pdbx_seq_one_letter_code
_entity_poly.pdbx_strand_id
1 'polypeptide(L)'
;MQWWSRLTGKQDNRVGDPHPESAYARRRAGDADIKIGYLELWIGIGLNQSWPWLDVAVRIGKGWGAFVDHHAPLVQRPDFIAWVPKLRAFVEGQADEVTLRSLGGSMGVTLRRGPHGLTGEAAFQHGPNSQMVKFQVWEDSLRAAVPQAEAVLARVEAGRNLGWRPKPGKSALMARASGIEPDAPPSQFEAWDSGLGTGGDVKLEYEVDGYGWYGVGVNVGDRSGEFGGGYLTDIMGDLLRAATALVGGARSAKVVSLSEPGQSRIEFERQVLRTVEGPEPGVPGDAVTGCMVRIFESDDTSGANAELVFEAVARSPRAVAEAIYRMAHPHFEHGAGPWSDAMAALEGALASVPRKAED
;
A
#
# COMPACT_ATOMS: atom_id res chain seq x y z
N MET A 1 -35.21 7.89 39.79
CA MET A 1 -34.15 7.71 40.80
C MET A 1 -33.54 6.33 40.57
N GLN A 2 -32.22 6.25 40.41
CA GLN A 2 -31.36 5.05 40.30
C GLN A 2 -31.61 4.05 39.17
N TRP A 3 -30.87 4.16 38.05
CA TRP A 3 -30.39 3.00 37.27
C TRP A 3 -29.03 3.36 36.64
N TRP A 4 -27.98 3.35 37.47
CA TRP A 4 -26.58 3.32 37.05
C TRP A 4 -25.88 2.28 37.92
N SER A 5 -25.62 1.08 37.40
CA SER A 5 -24.41 0.30 37.69
C SER A 5 -24.42 -1.03 36.93
N ARG A 6 -23.21 -1.45 36.54
CA ARG A 6 -22.81 -2.75 35.98
C ARG A 6 -22.97 -2.89 34.46
N LEU A 7 -21.87 -2.63 33.77
CA LEU A 7 -21.25 -3.60 32.84
C LEU A 7 -19.80 -3.15 32.58
N THR A 8 -18.97 -3.19 33.62
CA THR A 8 -17.52 -3.32 33.48
C THR A 8 -17.22 -4.79 33.16
N GLY A 9 -17.51 -5.18 31.91
CA GLY A 9 -17.02 -6.44 31.36
C GLY A 9 -15.55 -6.26 31.00
N LYS A 10 -14.64 -6.78 31.85
CA LYS A 10 -13.25 -7.01 31.47
C LYS A 10 -13.25 -7.84 30.19
N GLN A 11 -12.71 -7.28 29.10
CA GLN A 11 -12.37 -8.08 27.94
C GLN A 11 -11.28 -9.06 28.35
N ASP A 12 -11.65 -10.33 28.39
CA ASP A 12 -10.72 -11.45 28.46
C ASP A 12 -9.76 -11.36 27.27
N ASN A 13 -8.51 -11.00 27.56
CA ASN A 13 -7.38 -11.22 26.67
C ASN A 13 -7.22 -12.73 26.51
N ARG A 14 -7.84 -13.31 25.47
CA ARG A 14 -7.45 -14.64 25.02
C ARG A 14 -6.02 -14.58 24.48
N VAL A 15 -5.10 -14.98 25.35
CA VAL A 15 -3.75 -15.45 25.03
C VAL A 15 -3.91 -16.60 24.03
N GLY A 16 -3.33 -16.50 22.83
CA GLY A 16 -3.27 -17.68 21.96
C GLY A 16 -2.90 -17.51 20.50
N ASP A 17 -3.14 -16.37 19.85
CA ASP A 17 -2.72 -16.18 18.46
C ASP A 17 -1.43 -15.35 18.39
N PRO A 18 -0.28 -15.91 17.95
CA PRO A 18 0.94 -15.13 17.75
C PRO A 18 0.70 -14.17 16.58
N HIS A 19 0.41 -12.91 16.90
CA HIS A 19 0.33 -11.86 15.90
C HIS A 19 1.70 -11.66 15.22
N PRO A 20 1.76 -11.37 13.90
CA PRO A 20 3.01 -10.93 13.29
C PRO A 20 3.46 -9.62 13.94
N GLU A 21 4.64 -9.62 14.55
CA GLU A 21 5.23 -8.45 15.21
C GLU A 21 5.86 -7.51 14.17
N SER A 22 5.51 -6.21 14.22
CA SER A 22 6.16 -5.20 13.39
C SER A 22 7.60 -4.94 13.83
N ALA A 23 8.45 -4.42 12.94
CA ALA A 23 9.84 -4.11 13.28
C ALA A 23 9.93 -3.12 14.45
N TYR A 24 9.02 -2.15 14.51
CA TYR A 24 8.90 -1.19 15.62
C TYR A 24 8.56 -1.87 16.96
N ALA A 25 7.62 -2.83 16.96
CA ALA A 25 7.24 -3.55 18.17
C ALA A 25 8.39 -4.43 18.67
N ARG A 26 9.08 -5.14 17.76
CA ARG A 26 10.26 -5.96 18.07
C ARG A 26 11.38 -5.11 18.68
N ARG A 27 11.62 -3.93 18.11
CA ARG A 27 12.61 -2.99 18.62
C ARG A 27 12.30 -2.48 20.03
N ARG A 28 11.02 -2.26 20.37
CA ARG A 28 10.64 -1.88 21.74
C ARG A 28 10.73 -3.05 22.73
N ALA A 29 10.63 -4.28 22.26
CA ALA A 29 10.51 -5.47 23.09
C ALA A 29 11.85 -6.22 23.32
N GLY A 30 12.89 -5.99 22.51
CA GLY A 30 14.13 -6.74 22.66
C GLY A 30 15.30 -6.30 21.77
N ASP A 31 16.32 -7.16 21.72
CA ASP A 31 17.51 -7.01 20.90
C ASP A 31 17.21 -6.99 19.39
N ALA A 32 18.13 -6.42 18.61
CA ALA A 32 18.07 -6.45 17.15
C ALA A 32 18.03 -7.88 16.61
N ASP A 33 17.25 -8.08 15.54
CA ASP A 33 17.16 -9.35 14.84
C ASP A 33 18.49 -9.73 14.19
N ILE A 34 19.20 -8.75 13.65
CA ILE A 34 20.51 -8.92 13.03
C ILE A 34 21.41 -7.77 13.49
N LYS A 35 22.64 -8.10 13.93
CA LYS A 35 23.67 -7.12 14.30
C LYS A 35 24.91 -7.32 13.43
N ILE A 36 25.28 -6.31 12.64
CA ILE A 36 26.46 -6.32 11.76
C ILE A 36 27.31 -5.10 12.09
N GLY A 37 28.35 -5.29 12.89
CA GLY A 37 29.13 -4.18 13.40
C GLY A 37 28.27 -3.16 14.16
N TYR A 38 28.25 -1.91 13.69
CA TYR A 38 27.37 -0.87 14.24
C TYR A 38 25.97 -0.79 13.62
N LEU A 39 25.63 -1.66 12.65
CA LEU A 39 24.30 -1.77 12.09
C LEU A 39 23.45 -2.74 12.91
N GLU A 40 22.30 -2.26 13.38
CA GLU A 40 21.27 -3.06 14.02
C GLU A 40 20.00 -3.03 13.16
N LEU A 41 19.46 -4.21 12.86
CA LEU A 41 18.26 -4.39 12.05
C LEU A 41 17.18 -5.11 12.87
N TRP A 42 15.96 -4.61 12.80
CA TRP A 42 14.76 -5.34 13.20
C TRP A 42 13.92 -5.57 11.96
N ILE A 43 13.55 -6.83 11.71
CA ILE A 43 12.86 -7.25 10.49
C ILE A 43 11.45 -7.69 10.84
N GLY A 44 10.47 -6.89 10.41
CA GLY A 44 9.05 -7.10 10.61
C GLY A 44 8.38 -7.65 9.35
N ILE A 45 7.39 -8.51 9.58
CA ILE A 45 6.41 -8.93 8.56
C ILE A 45 5.11 -8.27 8.98
N GLY A 46 5.02 -6.95 8.81
CA GLY A 46 3.92 -6.15 9.34
C GLY A 46 2.54 -6.67 8.89
N LEU A 47 1.53 -6.55 9.76
CA LEU A 47 0.15 -6.98 9.48
C LEU A 47 -0.47 -6.33 8.22
N ASN A 48 0.07 -5.20 7.78
CA ASN A 48 -0.41 -4.42 6.64
C ASN A 48 0.63 -4.32 5.51
N GLN A 49 1.76 -5.04 5.60
CA GLN A 49 2.77 -5.04 4.54
C GLN A 49 2.30 -6.00 3.43
N SER A 50 2.00 -5.47 2.25
CA SER A 50 1.73 -6.31 1.08
C SER A 50 3.01 -7.07 0.70
N TRP A 51 2.85 -8.30 0.22
CA TRP A 51 3.92 -8.94 -0.55
C TRP A 51 4.32 -7.99 -1.70
N PRO A 52 5.63 -7.80 -2.00
CA PRO A 52 6.77 -8.54 -1.49
C PRO A 52 7.49 -7.90 -0.29
N TRP A 53 6.93 -6.93 0.43
CA TRP A 53 7.72 -6.05 1.30
C TRP A 53 7.94 -6.58 2.72
N LEU A 54 9.14 -6.31 3.26
CA LEU A 54 9.51 -6.43 4.67
C LEU A 54 9.64 -5.02 5.25
N ASP A 55 9.10 -4.84 6.45
CA ASP A 55 9.30 -3.64 7.26
C ASP A 55 10.62 -3.77 8.01
N VAL A 56 11.45 -2.74 7.97
CA VAL A 56 12.75 -2.74 8.62
C VAL A 56 12.83 -1.54 9.55
N ALA A 57 13.27 -1.75 10.79
CA ALA A 57 13.77 -0.66 11.61
C ALA A 57 15.29 -0.77 11.66
N VAL A 58 15.96 0.37 11.58
CA VAL A 58 17.42 0.42 11.47
C VAL A 58 17.97 1.37 12.51
N ARG A 59 19.06 0.95 13.14
CA ARG A 59 19.91 1.84 13.90
C ARG A 59 21.35 1.65 13.46
N ILE A 60 22.06 2.77 13.27
CA ILE A 60 23.49 2.78 13.00
C ILE A 60 24.15 3.67 14.03
N GLY A 61 25.00 3.09 14.89
CA GLY A 61 25.76 3.87 15.87
C GLY A 61 26.27 3.05 17.05
N LYS A 62 26.95 3.74 17.97
CA LYS A 62 27.56 3.14 19.16
C LYS A 62 26.95 3.74 20.42
N GLY A 63 26.17 2.94 21.15
CA GLY A 63 25.55 3.38 22.41
C GLY A 63 24.61 4.57 22.22
N TRP A 64 24.81 5.65 22.98
CA TRP A 64 23.99 6.86 22.94
C TRP A 64 24.24 7.76 21.72
N GLY A 65 25.32 7.52 20.96
CA GLY A 65 25.62 8.21 19.70
C GLY A 65 25.03 7.47 18.50
N ALA A 66 23.71 7.58 18.31
CA ALA A 66 23.05 7.08 17.11
C ALA A 66 23.26 8.08 15.96
N PHE A 67 23.88 7.62 14.87
CA PHE A 67 24.06 8.43 13.66
C PHE A 67 22.84 8.34 12.75
N VAL A 68 22.19 7.17 12.73
CA VAL A 68 20.92 6.95 12.04
C VAL A 68 20.02 6.14 12.94
N ASP A 69 18.78 6.59 13.05
CA ASP A 69 17.72 5.89 13.73
C ASP A 69 16.47 6.00 12.84
N HIS A 70 16.29 5.00 11.96
CA HIS A 70 15.28 5.04 10.91
C HIS A 70 14.20 3.99 11.15
N HIS A 71 12.95 4.39 10.93
CA HIS A 71 11.77 3.53 10.98
C HIS A 71 11.19 3.35 9.58
N ALA A 72 10.74 2.14 9.26
CA ALA A 72 10.07 1.80 8.01
C ALA A 72 10.85 1.87 6.67
N PRO A 73 12.19 1.71 6.59
CA PRO A 73 12.78 1.28 5.33
C PRO A 73 12.18 -0.05 4.86
N LEU A 74 12.04 -0.17 3.53
CA LEU A 74 11.44 -1.31 2.87
C LEU A 74 12.50 -2.14 2.16
N VAL A 75 12.43 -3.45 2.38
CA VAL A 75 13.24 -4.44 1.67
C VAL A 75 12.30 -5.48 1.07
N GLN A 76 12.47 -5.84 -0.20
CA GLN A 76 11.73 -6.92 -0.81
C GLN A 76 12.17 -8.26 -0.21
N ARG A 77 11.18 -9.08 0.14
CA ARG A 77 11.33 -10.42 0.70
C ARG A 77 12.14 -11.35 -0.21
N PRO A 78 11.93 -11.41 -1.55
CA PRO A 78 12.80 -12.15 -2.44
C PRO A 78 14.27 -11.73 -2.35
N ASP A 79 14.54 -10.43 -2.28
CA ASP A 79 15.90 -9.90 -2.17
C ASP A 79 16.54 -10.27 -0.83
N PHE A 80 15.79 -10.21 0.26
CA PHE A 80 16.24 -10.68 1.56
C PHE A 80 16.55 -12.18 1.56
N ILE A 81 15.65 -13.01 1.01
CA ILE A 81 15.83 -14.47 0.88
C ILE A 81 17.09 -14.79 0.06
N ALA A 82 17.29 -14.10 -1.06
CA ALA A 82 18.47 -14.28 -1.92
C ALA A 82 19.76 -13.74 -1.29
N TRP A 83 19.67 -12.81 -0.35
CA TRP A 83 20.82 -12.19 0.30
C TRP A 83 21.42 -13.07 1.41
N VAL A 84 20.61 -13.75 2.22
CA VAL A 84 21.11 -14.58 3.34
C VAL A 84 22.18 -15.61 2.93
N PRO A 85 22.02 -16.43 1.87
CA PRO A 85 23.08 -17.35 1.45
C PRO A 85 24.33 -16.63 0.94
N LYS A 86 24.19 -15.43 0.34
CA LYS A 86 25.33 -14.61 -0.08
C LYS A 86 26.07 -14.03 1.11
N LEU A 87 25.35 -13.64 2.18
CA LEU A 87 25.95 -13.19 3.42
C LEU A 87 26.81 -14.30 4.03
N ARG A 88 26.30 -15.54 4.08
CA ARG A 88 27.07 -16.70 4.52
C ARG A 88 28.36 -16.88 3.70
N ALA A 89 28.26 -16.88 2.37
CA ALA A 89 29.43 -17.00 1.49
C ALA A 89 30.47 -15.89 1.73
N PHE A 90 30.03 -14.65 1.96
CA PHE A 90 30.91 -13.53 2.30
C PHE A 90 31.62 -13.73 3.66
N VAL A 91 30.91 -14.23 4.68
CA VAL A 91 31.50 -14.54 5.99
C VAL A 91 32.50 -15.70 5.90
N GLU A 92 32.23 -16.69 5.06
CA GLU A 92 33.13 -17.82 4.78
C GLU A 92 34.34 -17.43 3.91
N GLY A 93 34.42 -16.17 3.46
CA GLY A 93 35.54 -15.67 2.64
C GLY A 93 35.47 -16.11 1.17
N GLN A 94 34.31 -16.57 0.70
CA GLN A 94 34.08 -16.97 -0.69
C GLN A 94 33.72 -15.78 -1.60
N ALA A 95 33.44 -14.61 -1.01
CA ALA A 95 33.16 -13.37 -1.70
C ALA A 95 33.77 -12.16 -0.96
N ASP A 96 34.22 -11.16 -1.71
CA ASP A 96 34.77 -9.91 -1.18
C ASP A 96 33.72 -8.80 -1.01
N GLU A 97 32.51 -9.00 -1.56
CA GLU A 97 31.39 -8.10 -1.40
C GLU A 97 30.08 -8.88 -1.29
N VAL A 98 29.18 -8.42 -0.43
CA VAL A 98 27.78 -8.83 -0.43
C VAL A 98 26.87 -7.61 -0.32
N THR A 99 25.82 -7.60 -1.14
CA THR A 99 24.86 -6.50 -1.17
C THR A 99 23.44 -7.03 -1.01
N LEU A 100 22.72 -6.52 -0.01
CA LEU A 100 21.27 -6.52 0.06
C LEU A 100 20.80 -5.28 -0.69
N ARG A 101 20.35 -5.44 -1.92
CA ARG A 101 19.74 -4.35 -2.70
C ARG A 101 18.29 -4.71 -2.93
N SER A 102 17.39 -3.89 -2.40
CA SER A 102 15.97 -4.05 -2.66
C SER A 102 15.60 -3.34 -3.96
N LEU A 103 15.12 -4.05 -4.98
CA LEU A 103 14.56 -3.39 -6.16
C LEU A 103 13.31 -2.61 -5.73
N GLY A 104 13.27 -1.30 -5.98
CA GLY A 104 12.15 -0.42 -5.55
C GLY A 104 11.96 -0.29 -4.03
N GLY A 105 12.90 -0.80 -3.21
CA GLY A 105 12.87 -0.61 -1.76
C GLY A 105 13.63 0.64 -1.35
N SER A 106 13.32 1.14 -0.15
CA SER A 106 13.94 2.34 0.41
C SER A 106 15.23 2.06 1.19
N MET A 107 15.74 0.83 1.16
CA MET A 107 16.99 0.46 1.85
C MET A 107 17.86 -0.52 1.07
N GLY A 108 19.17 -0.32 1.18
CA GLY A 108 20.19 -1.30 0.83
C GLY A 108 21.31 -1.37 1.87
N VAL A 109 21.98 -2.52 1.93
CA VAL A 109 23.17 -2.74 2.75
C VAL A 109 24.24 -3.41 1.92
N THR A 110 25.43 -2.82 1.88
CA THR A 110 26.59 -3.40 1.22
C THR A 110 27.70 -3.63 2.24
N LEU A 111 28.29 -4.82 2.24
CA LEU A 111 29.44 -5.19 3.06
C LEU A 111 30.60 -5.50 2.13
N ARG A 112 31.77 -4.95 2.43
CA ARG A 112 32.98 -5.09 1.60
C ARG A 112 34.17 -5.51 2.46
N ARG A 113 34.98 -6.41 1.91
CA ARG A 113 36.31 -6.74 2.40
C ARG A 113 37.32 -5.90 1.61
N GLY A 114 37.99 -4.98 2.31
CA GLY A 114 38.98 -4.10 1.72
C GLY A 114 40.38 -4.32 2.30
N PRO A 115 41.40 -3.64 1.75
CA PRO A 115 42.79 -3.70 2.26
C PRO A 115 42.92 -3.26 3.72
N HIS A 116 41.97 -2.45 4.21
CA HIS A 116 41.95 -1.88 5.55
C HIS A 116 40.94 -2.56 6.48
N GLY A 117 40.44 -3.74 6.10
CA GLY A 117 39.48 -4.52 6.89
C GLY A 117 38.06 -4.49 6.32
N LEU A 118 37.10 -4.79 7.18
CA LEU A 118 35.69 -4.95 6.82
C LEU A 118 34.94 -3.62 6.97
N THR A 119 34.15 -3.27 5.98
CA THR A 119 33.34 -2.05 5.99
C THR A 119 31.91 -2.34 5.58
N GLY A 120 30.99 -1.58 6.15
CA GLY A 120 29.58 -1.62 5.80
C GLY A 120 29.08 -0.26 5.34
N GLU A 121 28.11 -0.28 4.43
CA GLU A 121 27.44 0.89 3.91
C GLU A 121 25.94 0.62 3.87
N ALA A 122 25.15 1.49 4.47
CA ALA A 122 23.70 1.47 4.38
C ALA A 122 23.25 2.64 3.51
N ALA A 123 22.43 2.34 2.51
CA ALA A 123 21.79 3.34 1.66
C ALA A 123 20.30 3.40 2.00
N PHE A 124 19.77 4.62 2.12
CA PHE A 124 18.36 4.89 2.35
C PHE A 124 17.84 5.82 1.26
N GLN A 125 16.68 5.49 0.70
CA GLN A 125 16.02 6.28 -0.33
C GLN A 125 14.64 6.74 0.17
N HIS A 126 14.41 8.05 0.16
CA HIS A 126 13.17 8.70 0.58
C HIS A 126 12.71 9.66 -0.51
N GLY A 127 12.08 9.12 -1.55
CA GLY A 127 11.71 9.89 -2.75
C GLY A 127 12.95 10.53 -3.39
N PRO A 128 13.02 11.86 -3.54
CA PRO A 128 14.17 12.54 -4.16
C PRO A 128 15.43 12.55 -3.29
N ASN A 129 15.31 12.21 -2.00
CA ASN A 129 16.42 12.26 -1.05
C ASN A 129 17.06 10.88 -0.90
N SER A 130 18.37 10.82 -1.05
CA SER A 130 19.16 9.63 -0.73
C SER A 130 20.15 9.93 0.38
N GLN A 131 20.22 9.06 1.39
CA GLN A 131 21.23 9.11 2.43
C GLN A 131 22.10 7.85 2.37
N MET A 132 23.41 8.01 2.44
CA MET A 132 24.34 6.88 2.60
C MET A 132 25.12 7.03 3.89
N VAL A 133 25.21 5.95 4.65
CA VAL A 133 25.92 5.93 5.94
C VAL A 133 26.87 4.75 5.96
N LYS A 134 28.16 5.06 6.15
CA LYS A 134 29.20 4.06 6.34
C LYS A 134 29.33 3.70 7.81
N PHE A 135 29.53 2.42 8.09
CA PHE A 135 29.69 1.89 9.43
C PHE A 135 30.80 0.85 9.48
N GLN A 136 31.39 0.71 10.68
CA GLN A 136 32.45 -0.25 10.94
C GLN A 136 31.86 -1.64 11.16
N VAL A 137 32.57 -2.65 10.67
CA VAL A 137 32.20 -4.07 10.75
C VAL A 137 33.40 -4.86 11.26
N TRP A 138 33.18 -5.85 12.11
CA TRP A 138 34.24 -6.73 12.61
C TRP A 138 33.84 -8.20 12.49
N GLU A 139 34.83 -9.09 12.38
CA GLU A 139 34.61 -10.49 12.01
C GLU A 139 33.65 -11.23 12.96
N ASP A 140 33.75 -11.00 14.27
CA ASP A 140 32.88 -11.66 15.23
C ASP A 140 31.40 -11.25 15.06
N SER A 141 31.13 -9.98 14.74
CA SER A 141 29.76 -9.55 14.44
C SER A 141 29.22 -10.19 13.17
N LEU A 142 30.05 -10.33 12.13
CA LEU A 142 29.64 -11.01 10.89
C LEU A 142 29.35 -12.49 11.11
N ARG A 143 30.21 -13.19 11.86
CA ARG A 143 30.01 -14.60 12.21
C ARG A 143 28.72 -14.80 13.00
N ALA A 144 28.38 -13.89 13.92
CA ALA A 144 27.13 -13.93 14.66
C ALA A 144 25.90 -13.54 13.80
N ALA A 145 26.08 -12.70 12.78
CA ALA A 145 25.00 -12.23 11.93
C ALA A 145 24.42 -13.31 11.00
N VAL A 146 25.20 -14.30 10.59
CA VAL A 146 24.71 -15.40 9.72
C VAL A 146 23.60 -16.22 10.37
N PRO A 147 23.80 -16.85 11.56
CA PRO A 147 22.73 -17.60 12.20
C PRO A 147 21.54 -16.72 12.61
N GLN A 148 21.77 -15.44 12.89
CA GLN A 148 20.72 -14.45 13.11
C GLN A 148 19.87 -14.23 11.85
N ALA A 149 20.52 -13.96 10.71
CA ALA A 149 19.86 -13.77 9.42
C ALA A 149 19.10 -15.03 8.98
N GLU A 150 19.63 -16.22 9.29
CA GLU A 150 18.96 -17.50 9.01
C GLU A 150 17.76 -17.76 9.90
N ALA A 151 17.81 -17.37 11.17
CA ALA A 151 16.64 -17.41 12.04
C ALA A 151 15.55 -16.45 11.54
N VAL A 152 15.94 -15.26 11.05
CA VAL A 152 15.01 -14.33 10.41
C VAL A 152 14.47 -14.90 9.10
N LEU A 153 15.31 -15.52 8.26
CA LEU A 153 14.90 -16.18 7.03
C LEU A 153 13.87 -17.27 7.31
N ALA A 154 14.16 -18.16 8.25
CA ALA A 154 13.24 -19.21 8.68
C ALA A 154 11.92 -18.62 9.19
N ARG A 155 11.95 -17.50 9.92
CA ARG A 155 10.74 -16.79 10.35
C ARG A 155 9.97 -16.20 9.17
N VAL A 156 10.68 -15.58 8.22
CA VAL A 156 10.13 -15.01 6.99
C VAL A 156 9.45 -16.12 6.17
N GLU A 157 10.15 -17.23 5.90
CA GLU A 157 9.65 -18.40 5.18
C GLU A 157 8.51 -19.13 5.91
N ALA A 158 8.62 -19.33 7.23
CA ALA A 158 7.58 -19.93 8.07
C ALA A 158 6.35 -19.04 8.20
N GLY A 159 6.47 -17.73 7.94
CA GLY A 159 5.39 -16.83 7.57
C GLY A 159 4.78 -17.24 6.23
N ARG A 160 4.19 -18.44 6.18
CA ARG A 160 3.41 -19.02 5.08
C ARG A 160 2.38 -17.98 4.65
N ASN A 161 2.50 -17.49 3.42
CA ASN A 161 1.51 -16.65 2.75
C ASN A 161 0.74 -15.69 3.68
N LEU A 162 1.40 -14.60 4.07
CA LEU A 162 0.70 -13.35 4.33
C LEU A 162 0.93 -12.39 3.15
N GLY A 163 0.78 -12.90 1.92
CA GLY A 163 0.25 -12.02 0.88
C GLY A 163 -0.97 -11.33 1.48
N TRP A 164 -1.00 -10.00 1.38
CA TRP A 164 -2.01 -9.11 1.93
C TRP A 164 -3.36 -9.83 2.15
N ARG A 165 -3.73 -10.05 3.43
CA ARG A 165 -5.08 -10.40 3.84
C ARG A 165 -5.60 -9.21 4.63
N PRO A 166 -6.56 -8.43 4.11
CA PRO A 166 -7.15 -7.36 4.89
C PRO A 166 -7.74 -7.98 6.16
N LYS A 167 -7.37 -7.45 7.34
CA LYS A 167 -8.12 -7.66 8.58
C LYS A 167 -9.10 -6.48 8.71
N PRO A 168 -10.40 -6.66 8.42
CA PRO A 168 -11.38 -5.57 8.37
C PRO A 168 -11.73 -4.94 9.75
N GLY A 169 -10.86 -5.02 10.75
CA GLY A 169 -11.25 -4.80 12.16
C GLY A 169 -10.40 -3.82 12.97
N LYS A 170 -9.33 -3.20 12.43
CA LYS A 170 -8.49 -2.27 13.23
C LYS A 170 -8.46 -0.81 12.76
N SER A 171 -9.29 -0.45 11.78
CA SER A 171 -9.66 0.96 11.53
C SER A 171 -10.61 1.52 12.61
N ALA A 172 -11.04 0.68 13.57
CA ALA A 172 -11.92 1.06 14.68
C ALA A 172 -11.24 1.86 15.82
N LEU A 173 -9.96 2.22 15.69
CA LEU A 173 -9.22 2.99 16.72
C LEU A 173 -8.89 4.44 16.32
N MET A 174 -9.35 4.90 15.16
CA MET A 174 -9.42 6.36 14.93
C MET A 174 -10.73 6.88 15.49
N ALA A 175 -10.67 8.05 16.16
CA ALA A 175 -11.77 8.65 16.87
C ALA A 175 -13.03 8.69 16.00
N ARG A 176 -14.11 8.09 16.51
CA ARG A 176 -15.42 8.12 15.87
C ARG A 176 -15.90 9.57 15.73
N ALA A 177 -15.99 10.02 14.49
CA ALA A 177 -16.91 11.08 14.09
C ALA A 177 -17.87 10.49 13.06
N SER A 178 -18.80 9.65 13.52
CA SER A 178 -20.12 9.46 12.92
C SER A 178 -20.81 8.25 13.56
N GLY A 179 -21.91 8.48 14.26
CA GLY A 179 -22.91 7.43 14.49
C GLY A 179 -23.61 7.16 13.17
N ILE A 180 -23.09 6.21 12.38
CA ILE A 180 -23.76 5.71 11.18
C ILE A 180 -24.29 4.34 11.53
N GLU A 181 -25.60 4.26 11.73
CA GLU A 181 -26.29 2.99 11.53
C GLU A 181 -26.15 2.62 10.05
N PRO A 182 -25.82 1.36 9.72
CA PRO A 182 -25.82 0.92 8.34
C PRO A 182 -27.26 0.96 7.81
N ASP A 183 -27.50 1.73 6.76
CA ASP A 183 -28.72 1.58 5.98
C ASP A 183 -28.83 0.13 5.49
N ALA A 184 -30.05 -0.40 5.52
CA ALA A 184 -30.33 -1.73 4.98
C ALA A 184 -29.90 -1.78 3.50
N PRO A 185 -29.20 -2.84 3.06
CA PRO A 185 -28.85 -2.98 1.66
C PRO A 185 -30.15 -2.99 0.84
N PRO A 186 -30.24 -2.21 -0.25
CA PRO A 186 -31.40 -2.24 -1.13
C PRO A 186 -31.62 -3.69 -1.61
N SER A 187 -32.83 -4.19 -1.38
CA SER A 187 -33.17 -5.60 -1.58
C SER A 187 -33.49 -5.95 -3.04
N GLN A 188 -33.59 -4.95 -3.93
CA GLN A 188 -33.87 -5.11 -5.35
C GLN A 188 -33.25 -3.93 -6.10
N PHE A 189 -32.47 -4.23 -7.14
CA PHE A 189 -32.08 -3.26 -8.15
C PHE A 189 -32.82 -3.62 -9.43
N GLU A 190 -33.47 -2.65 -10.08
CA GLU A 190 -33.82 -2.80 -11.49
C GLU A 190 -32.54 -3.07 -12.28
N ALA A 191 -32.64 -3.90 -13.32
CA ALA A 191 -31.51 -4.24 -14.20
C ALA A 191 -31.03 -2.99 -14.96
N TRP A 192 -30.28 -2.11 -14.29
CA TRP A 192 -29.83 -0.83 -14.83
C TRP A 192 -28.34 -0.91 -15.20
N ASP A 193 -28.08 -0.74 -16.50
CA ASP A 193 -26.91 -0.12 -17.14
C ASP A 193 -25.55 -0.28 -16.42
N SER A 194 -25.06 -1.52 -16.42
CA SER A 194 -23.79 -1.95 -15.82
C SER A 194 -22.54 -1.64 -16.66
N GLY A 195 -22.59 -0.64 -17.56
CA GLY A 195 -21.50 -0.40 -18.51
C GLY A 195 -21.26 -1.58 -19.47
N LEU A 196 -22.17 -2.55 -19.52
CA LEU A 196 -22.15 -3.71 -20.42
C LEU A 196 -22.74 -3.39 -21.82
N GLY A 197 -22.97 -2.11 -22.11
CA GLY A 197 -23.36 -1.62 -23.43
C GLY A 197 -22.20 -1.56 -24.42
N THR A 198 -22.48 -1.15 -25.66
CA THR A 198 -21.47 -1.09 -26.74
C THR A 198 -20.41 0.01 -26.59
N GLY A 199 -20.59 0.97 -25.67
CA GLY A 199 -19.76 2.17 -25.49
C GLY A 199 -18.40 1.97 -24.78
N GLY A 200 -18.09 0.75 -24.33
CA GLY A 200 -16.94 0.48 -23.47
C GLY A 200 -17.25 0.80 -22.00
N ASP A 201 -16.54 0.16 -21.08
CA ASP A 201 -16.94 0.14 -19.67
C ASP A 201 -16.63 1.44 -18.93
N VAL A 202 -15.35 1.83 -18.86
CA VAL A 202 -14.93 3.07 -18.21
C VAL A 202 -13.71 3.68 -18.91
N LYS A 203 -13.75 5.00 -19.09
CA LYS A 203 -12.70 5.81 -19.70
C LYS A 203 -12.54 7.10 -18.92
N LEU A 204 -11.30 7.46 -18.62
CA LEU A 204 -10.95 8.77 -18.08
C LEU A 204 -10.04 9.49 -19.05
N GLU A 205 -10.24 10.80 -19.18
CA GLU A 205 -9.41 11.70 -20.00
C GLU A 205 -8.91 12.82 -19.12
N TYR A 206 -7.61 13.08 -19.15
CA TYR A 206 -6.96 14.10 -18.32
C TYR A 206 -6.39 15.18 -19.25
N GLU A 207 -6.79 16.42 -19.01
CA GLU A 207 -6.28 17.59 -19.73
C GLU A 207 -5.71 18.60 -18.73
N VAL A 208 -4.56 19.18 -19.08
CA VAL A 208 -3.98 20.30 -18.34
C VAL A 208 -4.27 21.56 -19.11
N ASP A 209 -5.14 22.41 -18.56
CA ASP A 209 -5.25 23.78 -19.02
C ASP A 209 -4.05 24.56 -18.47
N GLY A 210 -3.51 25.51 -19.23
CA GLY A 210 -2.31 26.25 -18.82
C GLY A 210 -2.41 26.83 -17.40
N TYR A 211 -1.28 27.23 -16.82
CA TYR A 211 -1.22 27.84 -15.47
C TYR A 211 -1.55 26.88 -14.29
N GLY A 212 -1.46 25.58 -14.52
CA GLY A 212 -1.56 24.57 -13.46
C GLY A 212 -3.00 24.14 -13.14
N TRP A 213 -3.95 24.41 -14.03
CA TRP A 213 -5.30 23.90 -13.95
C TRP A 213 -5.41 22.56 -14.70
N TYR A 214 -6.34 21.71 -14.28
CA TYR A 214 -6.62 20.46 -14.97
C TYR A 214 -8.11 20.16 -14.97
N GLY A 215 -8.52 19.40 -15.97
CA GLY A 215 -9.84 18.79 -16.09
C GLY A 215 -9.71 17.28 -16.29
N VAL A 216 -10.67 16.55 -15.73
CA VAL A 216 -10.81 15.10 -15.88
C VAL A 216 -12.22 14.77 -16.35
N GLY A 217 -12.32 14.29 -17.59
CA GLY A 217 -13.54 13.71 -18.12
C GLY A 217 -13.66 12.25 -17.69
N VAL A 218 -14.81 11.85 -17.15
CA VAL A 218 -15.12 10.47 -16.74
C VAL A 218 -16.30 9.98 -17.57
N ASN A 219 -16.11 8.86 -18.27
CA ASN A 219 -17.15 8.19 -19.03
C ASN A 219 -17.33 6.77 -18.50
N VAL A 220 -18.57 6.39 -18.18
CA VAL A 220 -18.94 5.03 -17.78
C VAL A 220 -20.17 4.62 -18.58
N GLY A 221 -20.00 3.72 -19.56
CA GLY A 221 -21.00 3.48 -20.59
C GLY A 221 -21.39 4.77 -21.32
N ASP A 222 -22.69 5.07 -21.38
CA ASP A 222 -23.22 6.27 -22.04
C ASP A 222 -23.29 7.51 -21.13
N ARG A 223 -22.84 7.39 -19.87
CA ARG A 223 -22.84 8.49 -18.90
C ARG A 223 -21.48 9.16 -18.86
N SER A 224 -21.48 10.49 -18.95
CA SER A 224 -20.29 11.33 -18.78
C SER A 224 -20.44 12.24 -17.56
N GLY A 225 -19.32 12.48 -16.89
CA GLY A 225 -19.17 13.50 -15.85
C GLY A 225 -17.79 14.13 -15.97
N GLU A 226 -17.61 15.27 -15.32
CA GLU A 226 -16.33 15.96 -15.29
C GLU A 226 -16.01 16.41 -13.87
N PHE A 227 -14.72 16.52 -13.58
CA PHE A 227 -14.23 17.23 -12.40
C PHE A 227 -12.91 17.91 -12.76
N GLY A 228 -12.56 18.96 -12.03
CA GLY A 228 -11.33 19.69 -12.28
C GLY A 228 -10.70 20.18 -10.99
N GLY A 229 -9.53 20.80 -11.13
CA GLY A 229 -8.79 21.38 -10.02
C GLY A 229 -7.60 22.19 -10.47
N GLY A 230 -6.93 22.81 -9.51
CA GLY A 230 -5.70 23.55 -9.70
C GLY A 230 -4.48 22.77 -9.20
N TYR A 231 -3.32 23.41 -9.29
CA TYR A 231 -2.01 22.87 -8.88
C TYR A 231 -1.90 22.51 -7.38
N LEU A 232 -2.95 22.77 -6.60
CA LEU A 232 -3.04 22.53 -5.17
C LEU A 232 -3.10 21.04 -4.80
N THR A 233 -3.46 20.17 -5.75
CA THR A 233 -3.61 18.74 -5.52
C THR A 233 -2.83 17.89 -6.53
N ASP A 234 -2.15 16.85 -6.02
CA ASP A 234 -1.55 15.78 -6.84
C ASP A 234 -2.64 14.82 -7.31
N ILE A 235 -3.56 15.31 -8.14
CA ILE A 235 -4.74 14.56 -8.53
C ILE A 235 -4.39 13.26 -9.27
N MET A 236 -3.35 13.32 -10.11
CA MET A 236 -2.88 12.16 -10.86
C MET A 236 -2.35 11.09 -9.89
N GLY A 237 -1.50 11.47 -8.94
CA GLY A 237 -1.00 10.56 -7.91
C GLY A 237 -2.10 10.01 -7.02
N ASP A 238 -3.09 10.82 -6.65
CA ASP A 238 -4.22 10.39 -5.81
C ASP A 238 -5.18 9.45 -6.53
N LEU A 239 -5.47 9.68 -7.81
CA LEU A 239 -6.23 8.74 -8.64
C LEU A 239 -5.47 7.41 -8.79
N LEU A 240 -4.16 7.43 -9.01
CA LEU A 240 -3.32 6.22 -9.08
C LEU A 240 -3.32 5.46 -7.74
N ARG A 241 -3.23 6.16 -6.61
CA ARG A 241 -3.34 5.58 -5.26
C ARG A 241 -4.73 4.98 -5.00
N ALA A 242 -5.80 5.67 -5.40
CA ALA A 242 -7.17 5.18 -5.29
C ALA A 242 -7.40 3.93 -6.15
N ALA A 243 -6.93 3.92 -7.40
CA ALA A 243 -6.95 2.77 -8.29
C ALA A 243 -6.21 1.57 -7.67
N THR A 244 -5.03 1.81 -7.10
CA THR A 244 -4.24 0.77 -6.42
C THR A 244 -5.01 0.19 -5.23
N ALA A 245 -5.63 1.04 -4.40
CA ALA A 245 -6.46 0.60 -3.29
C ALA A 245 -7.68 -0.22 -3.75
N LEU A 246 -8.35 0.21 -4.83
CA LEU A 246 -9.46 -0.51 -5.43
C LEU A 246 -9.02 -1.89 -5.91
N VAL A 247 -7.94 -2.00 -6.70
CA VAL A 247 -7.41 -3.30 -7.16
C VAL A 247 -7.02 -4.18 -5.97
N GLY A 248 -6.41 -3.57 -4.95
CA GLY A 248 -6.12 -4.16 -3.65
C GLY A 248 -7.36 -4.36 -2.77
N GLY A 249 -8.55 -4.55 -3.32
CA GLY A 249 -9.74 -4.99 -2.58
C GLY A 249 -10.37 -3.99 -1.61
N ALA A 250 -9.95 -2.72 -1.59
CA ALA A 250 -10.61 -1.70 -0.77
C ALA A 250 -12.10 -1.59 -1.15
N ARG A 251 -12.98 -1.51 -0.14
CA ARG A 251 -14.42 -1.32 -0.35
C ARG A 251 -14.71 0.02 -1.02
N SER A 252 -13.98 1.06 -0.65
CA SER A 252 -14.08 2.36 -1.28
C SER A 252 -12.76 3.11 -1.25
N ALA A 253 -12.62 4.07 -2.16
CA ALA A 253 -11.53 5.02 -2.23
C ALA A 253 -12.11 6.42 -2.50
N LYS A 254 -11.52 7.45 -1.91
CA LYS A 254 -11.97 8.84 -2.08
C LYS A 254 -10.79 9.70 -2.48
N VAL A 255 -11.03 10.60 -3.43
CA VAL A 255 -10.06 11.57 -3.93
C VAL A 255 -10.69 12.96 -3.82
N VAL A 256 -9.88 13.95 -3.45
CA VAL A 256 -10.32 15.34 -3.40
C VAL A 256 -9.45 16.13 -4.37
N SER A 257 -10.13 16.88 -5.23
CA SER A 257 -9.55 17.80 -6.21
C SER A 257 -9.86 19.21 -5.74
N LEU A 258 -8.83 20.02 -5.46
CA LEU A 258 -9.02 21.39 -4.99
C LEU A 258 -8.97 22.36 -6.17
N SER A 259 -9.94 23.27 -6.21
CA SER A 259 -10.10 24.33 -7.20
C SER A 259 -10.13 25.69 -6.50
N GLU A 260 -9.70 26.78 -7.15
CA GLU A 260 -9.85 28.14 -6.60
C GLU A 260 -10.86 28.96 -7.41
N PRO A 261 -12.12 29.14 -6.94
CA PRO A 261 -12.75 28.55 -5.75
C PRO A 261 -13.36 27.16 -6.01
N GLY A 262 -13.45 26.33 -4.96
CA GLY A 262 -14.26 25.10 -4.94
C GLY A 262 -13.46 23.81 -4.76
N GLN A 263 -14.15 22.69 -4.63
CA GLN A 263 -13.51 21.39 -4.62
C GLN A 263 -14.44 20.33 -5.21
N SER A 264 -13.85 19.35 -5.87
CA SER A 264 -14.55 18.14 -6.31
C SER A 264 -14.11 16.95 -5.45
N ARG A 265 -15.07 16.19 -4.94
CA ARG A 265 -14.83 14.92 -4.25
C ARG A 265 -15.25 13.78 -5.16
N ILE A 266 -14.31 12.88 -5.44
CA ILE A 266 -14.54 11.71 -6.27
C ILE A 266 -14.55 10.49 -5.36
N GLU A 267 -15.61 9.69 -5.43
CA GLU A 267 -15.76 8.47 -4.64
C GLU A 267 -15.85 7.25 -5.56
N PHE A 268 -15.03 6.26 -5.28
CA PHE A 268 -15.10 4.93 -5.87
C PHE A 268 -15.58 3.95 -4.81
N GLU A 269 -16.63 3.19 -5.07
CA GLU A 269 -17.20 2.24 -4.11
C GLU A 269 -17.52 0.90 -4.78
N ARG A 270 -17.01 -0.19 -4.22
CA ARG A 270 -17.34 -1.55 -4.65
C ARG A 270 -18.81 -1.84 -4.39
N GLN A 271 -19.52 -2.26 -5.43
CA GLN A 271 -20.92 -2.67 -5.35
C GLN A 271 -21.07 -4.12 -5.78
N VAL A 272 -21.85 -4.91 -5.05
CA VAL A 272 -22.22 -6.25 -5.50
C VAL A 272 -23.28 -6.10 -6.57
N LEU A 273 -22.95 -6.46 -7.81
CA LEU A 273 -23.88 -6.37 -8.94
C LEU A 273 -24.83 -7.56 -8.97
N ARG A 274 -24.29 -8.75 -8.74
CA ARG A 274 -25.03 -10.01 -8.68
C ARG A 274 -24.21 -11.04 -7.91
N THR A 275 -24.90 -12.06 -7.41
CA THR A 275 -24.26 -13.25 -6.83
C THR A 275 -24.53 -14.41 -7.79
N VAL A 276 -23.46 -15.05 -8.28
CA VAL A 276 -23.56 -16.30 -9.03
C VAL A 276 -23.96 -17.39 -8.05
N GLU A 277 -24.86 -18.31 -8.43
CA GLU A 277 -25.20 -19.43 -7.54
C GLU A 277 -23.98 -20.30 -7.26
N GLY A 278 -23.87 -20.79 -6.02
CA GLY A 278 -22.82 -21.71 -5.63
C GLY A 278 -22.98 -23.06 -6.35
N PRO A 279 -21.91 -23.87 -6.40
CA PRO A 279 -21.94 -25.17 -7.09
C PRO A 279 -22.94 -26.16 -6.47
N GLU A 280 -23.34 -25.94 -5.21
CA GLU A 280 -24.26 -26.81 -4.47
C GLU A 280 -25.25 -25.99 -3.62
N PRO A 281 -26.47 -26.50 -3.37
CA PRO A 281 -27.45 -25.85 -2.50
C PRO A 281 -26.88 -25.61 -1.09
N GLY A 282 -26.89 -24.35 -0.65
CA GLY A 282 -26.37 -23.94 0.66
C GLY A 282 -24.90 -23.50 0.67
N VAL A 283 -24.19 -23.61 -0.45
CA VAL A 283 -22.86 -22.99 -0.62
C VAL A 283 -23.07 -21.54 -1.08
N PRO A 284 -22.53 -20.54 -0.36
CA PRO A 284 -22.54 -19.16 -0.82
C PRO A 284 -21.81 -19.08 -2.16
N GLY A 285 -22.49 -18.60 -3.20
CA GLY A 285 -21.86 -18.43 -4.49
C GLY A 285 -21.06 -17.14 -4.61
N ASP A 286 -20.43 -16.93 -5.75
CA ASP A 286 -19.45 -15.86 -5.94
C ASP A 286 -20.13 -14.52 -6.24
N ALA A 287 -19.71 -13.47 -5.53
CA ALA A 287 -20.19 -12.11 -5.76
C ALA A 287 -19.45 -11.47 -6.94
N VAL A 288 -20.21 -11.07 -7.96
CA VAL A 288 -19.76 -10.23 -9.06
C VAL A 288 -19.77 -8.79 -8.58
N THR A 289 -18.61 -8.13 -8.59
CA THR A 289 -18.43 -6.81 -7.98
C THR A 289 -18.12 -5.76 -9.03
N GLY A 290 -18.96 -4.73 -9.08
CA GLY A 290 -18.75 -3.51 -9.86
C GLY A 290 -18.09 -2.42 -9.03
N CYS A 291 -17.95 -1.24 -9.62
CA CYS A 291 -17.45 -0.05 -8.95
C CYS A 291 -18.36 1.14 -9.25
N MET A 292 -19.10 1.59 -8.25
CA MET A 292 -19.78 2.88 -8.28
C MET A 292 -18.74 4.00 -8.30
N VAL A 293 -18.92 4.95 -9.19
CA VAL A 293 -18.12 6.17 -9.34
C VAL A 293 -19.06 7.33 -9.11
N ARG A 294 -18.76 8.18 -8.12
CA ARG A 294 -19.51 9.40 -7.81
C ARG A 294 -18.61 10.61 -7.84
N ILE A 295 -19.09 11.71 -8.38
CA ILE A 295 -18.43 13.02 -8.32
C ILE A 295 -19.38 13.95 -7.60
N PHE A 296 -18.84 14.61 -6.58
CA PHE A 296 -19.53 15.66 -5.86
C PHE A 296 -18.76 16.97 -6.04
N GLU A 297 -19.48 18.07 -6.20
CA GLU A 297 -18.89 19.41 -6.18
C GLU A 297 -19.32 20.15 -4.92
N SER A 298 -18.40 20.87 -4.30
CA SER A 298 -18.74 21.79 -3.22
C SER A 298 -18.07 23.13 -3.41
N ASP A 299 -18.81 24.18 -3.07
CA ASP A 299 -18.30 25.53 -3.00
C ASP A 299 -17.72 25.78 -1.59
N ASP A 300 -16.40 25.95 -1.53
CA ASP A 300 -15.65 26.22 -0.30
C ASP A 300 -16.11 27.51 0.40
N THR A 301 -16.74 28.43 -0.32
CA THR A 301 -17.25 29.69 0.27
C THR A 301 -18.61 29.55 0.95
N SER A 302 -19.43 28.56 0.56
CA SER A 302 -20.79 28.41 1.11
C SER A 302 -20.87 27.43 2.29
N GLY A 303 -19.89 26.53 2.44
CA GLY A 303 -19.92 25.44 3.43
C GLY A 303 -21.10 24.48 3.24
N ALA A 304 -21.77 24.53 2.08
CA ALA A 304 -22.91 23.69 1.77
C ALA A 304 -22.48 22.22 1.51
N ASN A 305 -23.42 21.30 1.70
CA ASN A 305 -23.21 19.89 1.38
C ASN A 305 -22.88 19.74 -0.11
N ALA A 306 -21.88 18.93 -0.42
CA ALA A 306 -21.44 18.70 -1.80
C ALA A 306 -22.56 18.13 -2.67
N GLU A 307 -22.85 18.78 -3.80
CA GLU A 307 -23.87 18.37 -4.78
C GLU A 307 -23.36 17.19 -5.60
N LEU A 308 -24.17 16.13 -5.75
CA LEU A 308 -23.84 14.99 -6.59
C LEU A 308 -24.05 15.37 -8.06
N VAL A 309 -22.96 15.52 -8.82
CA VAL A 309 -23.00 15.93 -10.24
C VAL A 309 -22.87 14.75 -11.20
N PHE A 310 -22.30 13.63 -10.74
CA PHE A 310 -22.17 12.41 -11.53
C PHE A 310 -22.24 11.17 -10.65
N GLU A 311 -22.92 10.14 -11.15
CA GLU A 311 -22.97 8.83 -10.54
C GLU A 311 -23.07 7.77 -11.64
N ALA A 312 -22.20 6.76 -11.66
CA ALA A 312 -22.30 5.64 -12.59
C ALA A 312 -21.61 4.39 -12.03
N VAL A 313 -21.98 3.20 -12.52
CA VAL A 313 -21.40 1.93 -12.07
C VAL A 313 -20.59 1.29 -13.19
N ALA A 314 -19.28 1.18 -12.99
CA ALA A 314 -18.40 0.41 -13.85
C ALA A 314 -18.50 -1.10 -13.54
N ARG A 315 -18.25 -1.94 -14.54
CA ARG A 315 -18.40 -3.41 -14.42
C ARG A 315 -17.48 -4.03 -13.39
N SER A 316 -16.33 -3.41 -13.11
CA SER A 316 -15.46 -3.83 -12.01
C SER A 316 -14.53 -2.72 -11.49
N PRO A 317 -14.05 -2.85 -10.24
CA PRO A 317 -13.01 -1.96 -9.69
C PRO A 317 -11.69 -2.05 -10.45
N ARG A 318 -11.40 -3.22 -11.04
CA ARG A 318 -10.23 -3.39 -11.90
C ARG A 318 -10.36 -2.54 -13.16
N ALA A 319 -11.53 -2.49 -13.78
CA ALA A 319 -11.71 -1.70 -14.98
C ALA A 319 -11.55 -0.20 -14.73
N VAL A 320 -12.05 0.32 -13.59
CA VAL A 320 -11.78 1.71 -13.16
C VAL A 320 -10.28 1.95 -13.02
N ALA A 321 -9.56 1.02 -12.41
CA ALA A 321 -8.12 1.11 -12.24
C ALA A 321 -7.35 1.05 -13.58
N GLU A 322 -7.77 0.18 -14.52
CA GLU A 322 -7.21 0.12 -15.88
C GLU A 322 -7.51 1.40 -16.68
N ALA A 323 -8.64 2.06 -16.45
CA ALA A 323 -8.96 3.35 -17.06
C ALA A 323 -8.09 4.48 -16.49
N ILE A 324 -7.91 4.55 -15.17
CA ILE A 324 -6.99 5.51 -14.53
C ILE A 324 -5.55 5.28 -15.00
N TYR A 325 -5.11 4.02 -15.09
CA TYR A 325 -3.78 3.69 -15.60
C TYR A 325 -3.58 4.16 -17.05
N ARG A 326 -4.53 3.86 -17.94
CA ARG A 326 -4.47 4.27 -19.36
C ARG A 326 -4.51 5.79 -19.52
N MET A 327 -5.28 6.49 -18.69
CA MET A 327 -5.30 7.95 -18.64
C MET A 327 -3.95 8.51 -18.21
N ALA A 328 -3.34 7.95 -17.17
CA ALA A 328 -2.07 8.43 -16.64
C ALA A 328 -0.87 8.13 -17.56
N HIS A 329 -0.84 6.96 -18.20
CA HIS A 329 0.32 6.42 -18.91
C HIS A 329 1.01 7.39 -19.89
N PRO A 330 0.30 8.08 -20.81
CA PRO A 330 0.92 9.00 -21.76
C PRO A 330 1.70 10.14 -21.10
N HIS A 331 1.31 10.56 -19.90
CA HIS A 331 1.98 11.63 -19.15
C HIS A 331 3.34 11.20 -18.56
N PHE A 332 3.66 9.90 -18.60
CA PHE A 332 4.92 9.34 -18.11
C PHE A 332 5.82 8.78 -19.23
N GLU A 333 5.36 8.71 -20.49
CA GLU A 333 6.06 8.04 -21.62
C GLU A 333 7.41 8.67 -22.03
N HIS A 334 7.63 9.96 -21.78
CA HIS A 334 8.84 10.68 -22.21
C HIS A 334 9.89 10.88 -21.10
N GLY A 335 9.88 10.02 -20.08
CA GLY A 335 10.90 10.04 -19.04
C GLY A 335 10.70 11.15 -18.00
N ALA A 336 9.44 11.37 -17.59
CA ALA A 336 9.09 12.19 -16.44
C ALA A 336 9.62 11.54 -15.13
N GLY A 337 10.94 11.63 -14.89
CA GLY A 337 11.61 11.09 -13.70
C GLY A 337 11.47 9.57 -13.51
N PRO A 338 12.00 9.01 -12.41
CA PRO A 338 11.69 7.63 -12.05
C PRO A 338 10.20 7.57 -11.73
N TRP A 339 9.39 7.11 -12.68
CA TRP A 339 8.05 6.51 -12.57
C TRP A 339 7.40 6.80 -11.21
N SER A 340 6.40 7.69 -11.14
CA SER A 340 5.77 8.03 -9.86
C SER A 340 5.45 6.74 -9.09
N ASP A 341 5.84 6.65 -7.82
CA ASP A 341 5.70 5.42 -7.03
C ASP A 341 4.26 4.86 -7.09
N ALA A 342 3.27 5.75 -7.27
CA ALA A 342 1.87 5.41 -7.48
C ALA A 342 1.58 4.73 -8.83
N MET A 343 2.22 5.16 -9.93
CA MET A 343 2.10 4.53 -11.26
C MET A 343 2.71 3.13 -11.25
N ALA A 344 3.93 3.00 -10.73
CA ALA A 344 4.61 1.69 -10.60
C ALA A 344 3.84 0.75 -9.66
N ALA A 345 3.28 1.26 -8.55
CA ALA A 345 2.44 0.48 -7.66
C ALA A 345 1.16 -0.02 -8.35
N LEU A 346 0.49 0.84 -9.14
CA LEU A 346 -0.70 0.46 -9.88
C LEU A 346 -0.40 -0.57 -10.96
N GLU A 347 0.68 -0.39 -11.72
CA GLU A 347 1.12 -1.37 -12.73
C GLU A 347 1.39 -2.74 -12.11
N GLY A 348 2.12 -2.76 -10.99
CA GLY A 348 2.37 -4.00 -10.22
C GLY A 348 1.08 -4.63 -9.67
N ALA A 349 0.14 -3.82 -9.19
CA ALA A 349 -1.16 -4.31 -8.73
C ALA A 349 -1.98 -4.92 -9.88
N LEU A 350 -2.01 -4.26 -11.05
CA LEU A 350 -2.72 -4.76 -12.23
C LEU A 350 -2.08 -6.03 -12.80
N ALA A 351 -0.76 -6.17 -12.74
CA ALA A 351 -0.04 -7.37 -13.16
C ALA A 351 -0.23 -8.55 -12.19
N SER A 352 -0.38 -8.29 -10.89
CA SER A 352 -0.45 -9.34 -9.86
C SER A 352 -1.87 -9.83 -9.57
N VAL A 353 -2.90 -9.00 -9.76
CA VAL A 353 -4.29 -9.42 -9.64
C VAL A 353 -4.73 -10.06 -10.96
N PRO A 354 -5.13 -11.35 -10.99
CA PRO A 354 -5.60 -11.98 -12.22
C PRO A 354 -6.86 -11.28 -12.73
N ARG A 355 -6.98 -11.12 -14.05
CA ARG A 355 -8.26 -10.76 -14.67
C ARG A 355 -9.26 -11.88 -14.40
N LYS A 356 -10.42 -11.53 -13.86
CA LYS A 356 -11.56 -12.46 -13.82
C LYS A 356 -12.18 -12.50 -15.21
N ALA A 357 -12.90 -13.58 -15.53
CA ALA A 357 -13.65 -13.68 -16.79
C ALA A 357 -14.75 -12.60 -16.92
N GLU A 358 -15.06 -11.91 -15.83
CA GLU A 358 -16.06 -10.86 -15.72
C GLU A 358 -15.46 -9.44 -15.79
N ASP A 359 -14.11 -9.33 -15.80
CA ASP A 359 -13.35 -8.09 -16.08
C ASP A 359 -13.06 -7.98 -17.58
#